data_AF-A0A9E0N7K7-F1
#
_entry.id   AF-A0A9E0N7K7-F1
#
_cell.length_a   1.000
_cell.length_b   1.000
_cell.length_c   1.000
_cell.angle_alpha   90.00
_cell.angle_beta   90.00
_cell.angle_gamma   90.00
#
_symmetry.space_group_name_H-M   'P 1'
#
loop_
_entity.id
_entity.type
_entity.pdbx_description
1 polymer ?
#
loop_
_entity_poly.entity_id
_entity_poly.type
_entity_poly.pdbx_seq_one_letter_code
_entity_poly.pdbx_strand_id
1 'polypeptide(L)'
;MSLASCLAASLIACGGGDDGDGGTTPTGEHYKFVVDGANVPSSNTEVNMYGLDLDGDLPDGDSNVDNQLGSVLAFLGSQGFDAGEAVTEAINDGSIAILADLQTPSFSSAAGAGLQIRLGDSATIMPTPCDTAMPPVCGAHLMGTGMFTLAAGSPTDAIVTGSIVSGVFNGGPGKLALQIALTGAPININLIGAKARLSGMSADAITTGIVAGAIPKTEVDTMLIPAVATQINGLVQSDCTPPLTPPACGCADGSGARLAIQLLDKAPVDCMVTGQEILENEALSAFFAADVTIEGTPALSLGLGVSAVKATF
;
A
#
# COMPACT_ATOMS: atom_id res chain seq x y z
N MET A 1 13.47 52.09 32.80
CA MET A 1 14.04 50.73 33.00
C MET A 1 12.97 49.89 33.65
N SER A 2 12.26 49.05 32.88
CA SER A 2 11.23 48.16 33.39
C SER A 2 11.63 46.73 33.01
N LEU A 3 11.97 45.91 34.01
CA LEU A 3 12.18 44.48 33.86
C LEU A 3 10.80 43.79 33.83
N ALA A 4 10.45 43.21 32.69
CA ALA A 4 9.33 42.28 32.59
C ALA A 4 9.87 40.84 32.71
N SER A 5 9.55 40.21 33.84
CA SER A 5 9.87 38.81 34.15
C SER A 5 8.80 37.91 33.54
N CYS A 6 9.13 37.15 32.50
CA CYS A 6 8.25 36.10 31.96
C CYS A 6 8.31 34.86 32.86
N LEU A 7 7.20 34.57 33.55
CA LEU A 7 6.97 33.32 34.25
C LEU A 7 6.72 32.21 33.20
N ALA A 8 7.63 31.25 33.09
CA ALA A 8 7.42 30.04 32.31
C ALA A 8 6.52 29.09 33.12
N ALA A 9 5.28 28.89 32.65
CA ALA A 9 4.38 27.88 33.19
C ALA A 9 4.64 26.55 32.48
N SER A 10 5.26 25.61 33.20
CA SER A 10 5.37 24.21 32.81
C SER A 10 4.01 23.52 33.04
N LEU A 11 3.24 23.32 31.96
CA LEU A 11 2.06 22.47 31.97
C LEU A 11 2.51 21.00 31.98
N ILE A 12 2.52 20.39 33.16
CA ILE A 12 2.58 18.93 33.32
C ILE A 12 1.14 18.43 33.10
N ALA A 13 0.84 17.96 31.89
CA ALA A 13 -0.38 17.20 31.61
C ALA A 13 -0.16 15.75 32.06
N CYS A 14 -0.54 15.46 33.31
CA CYS A 14 -0.62 14.09 33.83
C CYS A 14 -2.10 13.71 33.90
N GLY A 15 -2.63 13.12 32.83
CA GLY A 15 -3.96 12.53 32.76
C GLY A 15 -3.80 11.01 32.65
N GLY A 16 -3.62 10.34 33.79
CA GLY A 16 -3.54 8.89 33.88
C GLY A 16 -4.93 8.26 34.02
N GLY A 17 -5.35 7.55 32.98
CA GLY A 17 -6.35 6.48 33.06
C GLY A 17 -5.65 5.20 32.61
N ASP A 18 -5.41 4.30 33.57
CA ASP A 18 -4.80 2.97 33.41
C ASP A 18 -5.74 2.02 32.66
N ASP A 19 -6.14 2.36 31.43
CA ASP A 19 -6.66 1.38 30.49
C ASP A 19 -5.42 0.77 29.84
N GLY A 20 -4.95 -0.35 30.41
CA GLY A 20 -3.64 -0.99 30.19
C GLY A 20 -3.28 -1.46 28.77
N ASP A 21 -3.78 -0.81 27.72
CA ASP A 21 -3.13 -0.82 26.42
C ASP A 21 -1.87 0.05 26.54
N GLY A 22 -0.75 -0.59 26.88
CA GLY A 22 0.57 0.02 26.97
C GLY A 22 1.12 0.54 25.63
N GLY A 23 0.28 1.21 24.84
CA GLY A 23 0.64 1.83 23.57
C GLY A 23 1.80 2.79 23.76
N THR A 24 2.87 2.56 23.01
CA THR A 24 4.05 3.41 23.04
C THR A 24 3.67 4.78 22.48
N THR A 25 3.68 5.82 23.31
CA THR A 25 3.52 7.20 22.82
C THR A 25 4.76 7.57 21.99
N PRO A 26 4.61 7.86 20.69
CA PRO A 26 5.74 8.31 19.87
C PRO A 26 6.33 9.62 20.40
N THR A 27 7.64 9.75 20.31
CA THR A 27 8.36 10.97 20.72
C THR A 27 9.44 11.31 19.69
N GLY A 28 10.03 12.51 19.80
CA GLY A 28 11.13 12.94 18.95
C GLY A 28 10.70 13.78 17.75
N GLU A 29 11.64 13.97 16.82
CA GLU A 29 11.48 14.78 15.62
C GLU A 29 10.70 14.01 14.55
N HIS A 30 9.97 14.75 13.71
CA HIS A 30 9.25 14.21 12.55
C HIS A 30 10.15 14.25 11.31
N TYR A 31 10.29 13.10 10.66
CA TYR A 31 11.02 12.94 9.41
C TYR A 31 10.03 12.55 8.31
N LYS A 32 10.01 13.37 7.25
CA LYS A 32 9.02 13.28 6.17
C LYS A 32 9.65 12.67 4.92
N PHE A 33 8.96 11.70 4.35
CA PHE A 33 9.41 10.94 3.19
C PHE A 33 8.29 10.80 2.15
N VAL A 34 8.68 10.58 0.90
CA VAL A 34 7.81 10.07 -0.16
C VAL A 34 8.32 8.68 -0.55
N VAL A 35 7.39 7.74 -0.76
CA VAL A 35 7.73 6.42 -1.29
C VAL A 35 8.25 6.59 -2.71
N ASP A 36 9.51 6.20 -2.95
CA ASP A 36 10.17 6.25 -4.25
C ASP A 36 10.20 4.89 -4.95
N GLY A 37 9.84 3.82 -4.23
CA GLY A 37 9.72 2.47 -4.78
C GLY A 37 8.75 1.64 -3.96
N ALA A 38 7.93 0.85 -4.65
CA ALA A 38 7.05 -0.14 -4.05
C ALA A 38 7.18 -1.46 -4.81
N ASN A 39 7.53 -2.52 -4.08
CA ASN A 39 7.67 -3.86 -4.61
C ASN A 39 6.39 -4.64 -4.30
N VAL A 40 5.57 -4.83 -5.33
CA VAL A 40 4.45 -5.76 -5.31
C VAL A 40 4.98 -7.17 -5.53
N PRO A 41 4.60 -8.17 -4.71
CA PRO A 41 5.06 -9.54 -4.92
C PRO A 41 4.76 -10.05 -6.34
N SER A 42 5.81 -10.51 -7.02
CA SER A 42 5.76 -11.15 -8.34
C SER A 42 6.03 -12.66 -8.26
N SER A 43 6.43 -13.16 -7.09
CA SER A 43 6.73 -14.56 -6.84
C SER A 43 6.40 -14.98 -5.41
N ASN A 44 6.24 -16.29 -5.17
CA ASN A 44 6.01 -16.84 -3.82
C ASN A 44 7.14 -16.50 -2.84
N THR A 45 8.37 -16.33 -3.32
CA THR A 45 9.49 -15.89 -2.47
C THR A 45 9.25 -14.47 -1.95
N GLU A 46 8.78 -13.57 -2.81
CA GLU A 46 8.49 -12.18 -2.45
C GLU A 46 7.23 -12.06 -1.59
N VAL A 47 6.22 -12.90 -1.81
CA VAL A 47 5.05 -13.01 -0.93
C VAL A 47 5.49 -13.21 0.52
N ASN A 48 6.40 -14.17 0.73
CA ASN A 48 6.97 -14.45 2.05
C ASN A 48 7.93 -13.35 2.54
N MET A 49 8.63 -12.67 1.63
CA MET A 49 9.56 -11.60 1.99
C MET A 49 8.84 -10.34 2.47
N TYR A 50 7.66 -10.05 1.90
CA TYR A 50 6.94 -8.79 2.11
C TYR A 50 5.68 -8.91 2.95
N GLY A 51 5.25 -10.12 3.34
CA GLY A 51 4.19 -10.25 4.33
C GLY A 51 4.71 -10.14 5.76
N LEU A 52 3.77 -10.03 6.69
CA LEU A 52 3.99 -10.07 8.14
C LEU A 52 2.87 -10.90 8.76
N ASP A 53 3.14 -11.59 9.86
CA ASP A 53 2.10 -12.14 10.74
C ASP A 53 1.23 -10.98 11.24
N LEU A 54 -0.08 -10.98 10.98
CA LEU A 54 -1.03 -9.94 11.32
C LEU A 54 -1.90 -10.30 12.53
N ASP A 55 -2.39 -11.53 12.65
CA ASP A 55 -3.35 -11.95 13.68
C ASP A 55 -2.74 -12.74 14.85
N GLY A 56 -1.43 -12.98 14.83
CA GLY A 56 -0.68 -13.55 15.95
C GLY A 56 -1.03 -15.00 16.25
N ASP A 57 -1.49 -15.74 15.25
CA ASP A 57 -1.93 -17.12 15.32
C ASP A 57 -0.77 -18.14 15.41
N LEU A 58 0.18 -17.94 16.34
CA LEU A 58 1.26 -18.94 16.55
C LEU A 58 1.33 -19.48 17.99
N PRO A 59 1.50 -20.82 18.11
CA PRO A 59 2.86 -21.39 18.10
C PRO A 59 3.20 -22.49 17.04
N ASP A 60 2.52 -22.60 15.90
CA ASP A 60 2.39 -23.86 15.10
C ASP A 60 3.37 -24.10 13.93
N GLY A 61 4.33 -23.22 13.62
CA GLY A 61 5.50 -23.59 12.81
C GLY A 61 5.32 -23.71 11.28
N ASP A 62 4.21 -23.27 10.71
CA ASP A 62 4.27 -22.55 9.43
C ASP A 62 4.88 -21.16 9.67
N SER A 63 5.55 -20.63 8.65
CA SER A 63 6.31 -19.38 8.78
C SER A 63 5.43 -18.12 8.89
N ASN A 64 4.11 -18.27 9.15
CA ASN A 64 2.99 -17.31 9.22
C ASN A 64 3.30 -15.93 8.69
N VAL A 65 3.44 -15.89 7.37
CA VAL A 65 3.52 -14.65 6.62
C VAL A 65 2.16 -14.44 5.96
N ASP A 66 1.40 -13.46 6.45
CA ASP A 66 0.12 -13.11 5.84
C ASP A 66 0.37 -12.17 4.66
N ASN A 67 0.17 -12.69 3.45
CA ASN A 67 0.21 -11.90 2.21
C ASN A 67 -0.58 -12.57 1.09
N GLN A 68 -1.82 -12.97 1.39
CA GLN A 68 -2.68 -13.67 0.44
C GLN A 68 -2.94 -12.84 -0.81
N LEU A 69 -3.22 -11.53 -0.70
CA LEU A 69 -3.36 -10.65 -1.86
C LEU A 69 -2.07 -10.60 -2.70
N GLY A 70 -0.90 -10.58 -2.04
CA GLY A 70 0.39 -10.69 -2.73
C GLY A 70 0.52 -11.97 -3.57
N SER A 71 0.02 -13.10 -3.07
CA SER A 71 -0.02 -14.36 -3.83
C SER A 71 -0.91 -14.26 -5.06
N VAL A 72 -2.05 -13.57 -4.95
CA VAL A 72 -2.94 -13.31 -6.10
C VAL A 72 -2.22 -12.45 -7.15
N LEU A 73 -1.56 -11.38 -6.73
CA LEU A 73 -0.86 -10.46 -7.63
C LEU A 73 0.32 -11.16 -8.31
N ALA A 74 1.07 -12.00 -7.59
CA ALA A 74 2.13 -12.83 -8.18
C ALA A 74 1.58 -13.82 -9.22
N PHE A 75 0.45 -14.47 -8.92
CA PHE A 75 -0.22 -15.35 -9.87
C PHE A 75 -0.68 -14.58 -11.12
N LEU A 76 -1.36 -13.44 -10.95
CA LEU A 76 -1.82 -12.59 -12.05
C LEU A 76 -0.63 -12.07 -12.90
N GLY A 77 0.48 -11.69 -12.27
CA GLY A 77 1.73 -11.31 -12.94
C GLY A 77 2.25 -12.42 -13.86
N SER A 78 2.19 -13.68 -13.42
CA SER A 78 2.56 -14.83 -14.26
C SER A 78 1.65 -15.03 -15.49
N GLN A 79 0.46 -14.43 -15.47
CA GLN A 79 -0.51 -14.42 -16.57
C GLN A 79 -0.43 -13.13 -17.43
N GLY A 80 0.56 -12.26 -17.18
CA GLY A 80 0.79 -11.01 -17.90
C GLY A 80 0.18 -9.76 -17.27
N PHE A 81 -0.36 -9.86 -16.05
CA PHE A 81 -0.91 -8.72 -15.30
C PHE A 81 0.11 -8.23 -14.27
N ASP A 82 1.08 -7.43 -14.70
CA ASP A 82 2.14 -6.93 -13.82
C ASP A 82 1.68 -5.70 -13.01
N ALA A 83 1.10 -5.98 -11.84
CA ALA A 83 0.74 -4.94 -10.88
C ALA A 83 1.96 -4.18 -10.33
N GLY A 84 3.15 -4.80 -10.31
CA GLY A 84 4.39 -4.16 -9.86
C GLY A 84 4.83 -3.06 -10.83
N GLU A 85 4.78 -3.35 -12.13
CA GLU A 85 5.04 -2.37 -13.18
C GLU A 85 4.03 -1.22 -13.12
N ALA A 86 2.73 -1.52 -12.99
CA ALA A 86 1.68 -0.50 -12.90
C ALA A 86 1.84 0.42 -11.67
N VAL A 87 2.17 -0.14 -10.50
CA VAL A 87 2.46 0.66 -9.29
C VAL A 87 3.72 1.51 -9.49
N THR A 88 4.77 0.94 -10.08
CA THR A 88 6.03 1.64 -10.34
C THR A 88 5.82 2.81 -11.30
N GLU A 89 5.08 2.60 -12.39
CA GLU A 89 4.71 3.67 -13.33
C GLU A 89 3.91 4.76 -12.62
N ALA A 90 2.92 4.37 -11.81
CA ALA A 90 2.07 5.30 -11.07
C ALA A 90 2.83 6.16 -10.02
N ILE A 91 3.89 5.62 -9.42
CA ILE A 91 4.77 6.38 -8.52
C ILE A 91 5.64 7.36 -9.33
N ASN A 92 6.17 6.91 -10.47
CA ASN A 92 7.05 7.71 -11.33
C ASN A 92 6.30 8.85 -12.05
N ASP A 93 5.08 8.62 -12.50
CA ASP A 93 4.22 9.65 -13.10
C ASP A 93 3.46 10.49 -12.05
N GLY A 94 3.61 10.15 -10.77
CA GLY A 94 3.03 10.86 -9.64
C GLY A 94 1.52 10.77 -9.53
N SER A 95 0.86 9.85 -10.26
CA SER A 95 -0.55 9.53 -10.04
C SER A 95 -0.78 8.87 -8.68
N ILE A 96 0.25 8.20 -8.13
CA ILE A 96 0.34 7.77 -6.73
C ILE A 96 1.41 8.60 -6.02
N ALA A 97 1.04 9.17 -4.88
CA ALA A 97 1.97 9.81 -3.95
C ALA A 97 1.70 9.32 -2.53
N ILE A 98 2.49 8.34 -2.07
CA ILE A 98 2.42 7.83 -0.70
C ILE A 98 3.49 8.55 0.12
N LEU A 99 3.05 9.23 1.18
CA LEU A 99 3.87 10.07 2.03
C LEU A 99 3.99 9.40 3.41
N ALA A 100 5.21 9.33 3.94
CA ALA A 100 5.47 8.75 5.26
C ALA A 100 5.99 9.82 6.21
N ASP A 101 5.42 9.90 7.41
CA ASP A 101 5.91 10.73 8.52
C ASP A 101 6.35 9.81 9.65
N LEU A 102 7.66 9.71 9.86
CA LEU A 102 8.29 8.92 10.92
C LEU A 102 8.70 9.86 12.07
N GLN A 103 8.05 9.70 13.21
CA GLN A 103 8.40 10.38 14.45
C GLN A 103 9.34 9.51 15.29
N THR A 104 10.56 9.96 15.54
CA THR A 104 11.52 9.22 16.37
C THR A 104 12.58 10.12 17.02
N PRO A 105 13.06 9.82 18.24
CA PRO A 105 14.22 10.48 18.82
C PRO A 105 15.57 9.95 18.26
N SER A 106 15.58 8.79 17.61
CA SER A 106 16.80 8.15 17.09
C SER A 106 16.47 7.06 16.07
N PHE A 107 17.21 7.04 14.96
CA PHE A 107 17.09 5.97 13.96
C PHE A 107 17.74 4.65 14.39
N SER A 108 18.54 4.61 15.46
CA SER A 108 19.21 3.39 15.90
C SER A 108 18.51 2.69 17.07
N SER A 109 17.92 3.46 17.99
CA SER A 109 17.26 2.94 19.18
C SER A 109 16.23 3.94 19.73
N ALA A 110 14.96 3.57 19.76
CA ALA A 110 13.88 4.37 20.32
C ALA A 110 12.82 3.46 20.95
N ALA A 111 12.43 3.73 22.19
CA ALA A 111 11.39 2.95 22.87
C ALA A 111 9.98 3.28 22.35
N GLY A 112 9.77 4.48 21.79
CA GLY A 112 8.51 4.92 21.21
C GLY A 112 8.76 5.75 19.96
N ALA A 113 8.49 5.15 18.81
CA ALA A 113 8.47 5.77 17.50
C ALA A 113 7.07 5.59 16.88
N GLY A 114 6.72 6.47 15.95
CA GLY A 114 5.43 6.47 15.27
C GLY A 114 5.61 6.64 13.78
N LEU A 115 4.88 5.87 12.98
CA LEU A 115 4.83 6.01 11.54
C LEU A 115 3.39 6.33 11.13
N GLN A 116 3.22 7.41 10.37
CA GLN A 116 1.96 7.75 9.71
C GLN A 116 2.15 7.64 8.21
N ILE A 117 1.17 7.05 7.53
CA ILE A 117 1.09 7.09 6.07
C ILE A 117 -0.01 8.07 5.67
N ARG A 118 0.31 8.95 4.73
CA ARG A 118 -0.56 9.97 4.17
C ARG A 118 -0.59 9.84 2.65
N LEU A 119 -1.68 10.29 2.04
CA LEU A 119 -1.82 10.38 0.59
C LEU A 119 -1.57 11.81 0.12
N GLY A 120 -0.74 11.97 -0.91
CA GLY A 120 -0.44 13.24 -1.56
C GLY A 120 -1.45 13.60 -2.65
N ASP A 121 -1.64 14.90 -2.88
CA ASP A 121 -2.40 15.41 -4.02
C ASP A 121 -1.51 15.46 -5.27
N SER A 122 -1.80 14.58 -6.23
CA SER A 122 -1.04 14.44 -7.48
C SER A 122 -0.99 15.72 -8.31
N ALA A 123 -1.97 16.61 -8.18
CA ALA A 123 -1.99 17.88 -8.91
C ALA A 123 -0.98 18.91 -8.39
N THR A 124 -0.34 18.65 -7.25
CA THR A 124 0.51 19.62 -6.53
C THR A 124 1.97 19.19 -6.40
N ILE A 125 2.34 18.04 -6.95
CA ILE A 125 3.68 17.47 -6.82
C ILE A 125 4.71 18.37 -7.52
N MET A 126 5.78 18.70 -6.79
CA MET A 126 6.88 19.53 -7.26
C MET A 126 8.24 18.89 -6.91
N PRO A 127 9.20 18.78 -7.85
CA PRO A 127 9.08 19.04 -9.28
C PRO A 127 7.98 18.22 -9.95
N THR A 128 7.49 18.67 -11.11
CA THR A 128 6.45 17.94 -11.84
C THR A 128 6.93 16.51 -12.10
N PRO A 129 6.08 15.49 -11.84
CA PRO A 129 6.39 14.10 -12.15
C PRO A 129 6.68 13.87 -13.64
N CYS A 130 7.08 12.65 -13.98
CA CYS A 130 7.31 12.28 -15.37
C CYS A 130 6.03 12.48 -16.19
N ASP A 131 6.12 13.28 -17.25
CA ASP A 131 5.24 13.12 -18.41
C ASP A 131 6.00 12.40 -19.53
N THR A 132 5.27 11.81 -20.46
CA THR A 132 5.86 11.09 -21.60
C THR A 132 6.70 11.99 -22.54
N ALA A 133 6.79 13.30 -22.27
CA ALA A 133 7.46 14.29 -23.10
C ALA A 133 8.76 14.86 -22.50
N MET A 134 9.11 14.60 -21.23
CA MET A 134 10.30 15.20 -20.56
C MET A 134 11.25 14.21 -19.86
N PRO A 135 12.20 13.58 -20.60
CA PRO A 135 13.11 12.56 -20.05
C PRO A 135 14.15 13.03 -19.00
N PRO A 136 14.81 14.20 -19.08
CA PRO A 136 15.97 14.46 -18.24
C PRO A 136 15.67 14.92 -16.80
N VAL A 137 14.41 15.25 -16.48
CA VAL A 137 13.96 15.70 -15.14
C VAL A 137 12.91 14.73 -14.55
N CYS A 138 12.59 13.65 -15.28
CA CYS A 138 11.67 12.63 -14.84
C CYS A 138 12.13 12.02 -13.49
N GLY A 139 11.19 11.89 -12.55
CA GLY A 139 11.44 11.31 -11.22
C GLY A 139 12.12 12.26 -10.23
N ALA A 140 12.32 13.54 -10.56
CA ALA A 140 12.98 14.49 -9.66
C ALA A 140 12.21 14.71 -8.34
N HIS A 141 10.89 14.51 -8.31
CA HIS A 141 10.08 14.52 -7.08
C HIS A 141 10.45 13.38 -6.12
N LEU A 142 11.10 12.33 -6.62
CA LEU A 142 11.55 11.15 -5.87
C LEU A 142 13.07 11.18 -5.59
N MET A 143 13.72 12.34 -5.66
CA MET A 143 15.17 12.47 -5.40
C MET A 143 15.52 13.12 -4.05
N GLY A 144 14.60 13.09 -3.07
CA GLY A 144 14.85 13.64 -1.74
C GLY A 144 14.52 15.13 -1.57
N THR A 145 14.03 15.78 -2.64
CA THR A 145 13.73 17.22 -2.68
C THR A 145 12.27 17.53 -3.04
N GLY A 146 11.45 16.50 -3.20
CA GLY A 146 10.05 16.63 -3.57
C GLY A 146 9.23 17.39 -2.52
N MET A 147 8.32 18.23 -3.01
CA MET A 147 7.30 18.93 -2.23
C MET A 147 5.92 18.43 -2.65
N PHE A 148 5.10 18.13 -1.66
CA PHE A 148 3.77 17.55 -1.84
C PHE A 148 2.77 18.31 -0.97
N THR A 149 1.50 18.26 -1.34
CA THR A 149 0.40 18.63 -0.43
C THR A 149 -0.42 17.38 -0.13
N LEU A 150 -1.12 17.37 1.01
CA LEU A 150 -1.97 16.24 1.37
C LEU A 150 -3.26 16.26 0.55
N ALA A 151 -3.64 15.10 0.00
CA ALA A 151 -4.94 14.93 -0.64
C ALA A 151 -6.07 15.16 0.37
N ALA A 152 -7.21 15.72 -0.09
CA ALA A 152 -8.34 16.07 0.79
C ALA A 152 -8.94 14.89 1.58
N GLY A 153 -8.76 13.64 1.11
CA GLY A 153 -9.19 12.41 1.79
C GLY A 153 -8.07 11.65 2.49
N SER A 154 -6.87 12.23 2.61
CA SER A 154 -5.74 11.62 3.30
C SER A 154 -6.09 11.38 4.77
N PRO A 155 -5.86 10.17 5.33
CA PRO A 155 -6.18 9.91 6.73
C PRO A 155 -5.33 10.82 7.62
N THR A 156 -5.87 11.31 8.74
CA THR A 156 -5.19 12.24 9.67
C THR A 156 -4.81 11.58 11.02
N ASP A 157 -5.39 10.43 11.33
CA ASP A 157 -5.27 9.71 12.60
C ASP A 157 -4.68 8.30 12.45
N ALA A 158 -4.43 7.84 11.21
CA ALA A 158 -3.77 6.57 10.90
C ALA A 158 -2.28 6.60 11.31
N ILE A 159 -1.98 6.06 12.49
CA ILE A 159 -0.62 5.88 13.00
C ILE A 159 -0.39 4.43 13.41
N VAL A 160 0.81 3.91 13.09
CA VAL A 160 1.35 2.69 13.70
C VAL A 160 2.46 3.10 14.65
N THR A 161 2.38 2.65 15.89
CA THR A 161 3.37 2.95 16.93
C THR A 161 4.21 1.72 17.23
N GLY A 162 5.43 1.92 17.69
CA GLY A 162 6.31 0.81 18.05
C GLY A 162 7.68 1.28 18.51
N SER A 163 8.67 0.39 18.37
CA SER A 163 10.04 0.66 18.81
C SER A 163 11.03 0.54 17.66
N ILE A 164 12.16 1.23 17.81
CA ILE A 164 13.33 1.04 16.96
C ILE A 164 14.38 0.32 17.82
N VAL A 165 14.82 -0.85 17.34
CA VAL A 165 15.87 -1.63 17.99
C VAL A 165 16.90 -2.00 16.94
N SER A 166 18.16 -1.65 17.19
CA SER A 166 19.28 -1.91 16.27
C SER A 166 19.02 -1.41 14.83
N GLY A 167 18.42 -0.22 14.70
CA GLY A 167 18.14 0.38 13.40
C GLY A 167 16.90 -0.15 12.68
N VAL A 168 16.11 -1.01 13.33
CA VAL A 168 14.88 -1.57 12.76
C VAL A 168 13.68 -1.07 13.53
N PHE A 169 12.80 -0.32 12.86
CA PHE A 169 11.47 0.00 13.36
C PHE A 169 10.57 -1.21 13.20
N ASN A 170 9.88 -1.59 14.27
CA ASN A 170 8.78 -2.55 14.23
C ASN A 170 7.58 -1.87 14.89
N GLY A 171 6.57 -1.54 14.09
CA GLY A 171 5.37 -0.85 14.53
C GLY A 171 4.10 -1.57 14.15
N GLY A 172 3.04 -1.30 14.90
CA GLY A 172 1.72 -1.91 14.77
C GLY A 172 1.37 -2.84 15.93
N PRO A 173 0.14 -3.38 15.97
CA PRO A 173 -0.92 -3.16 14.98
C PRO A 173 -1.45 -1.71 15.00
N GLY A 174 -2.04 -1.28 13.88
CA GLY A 174 -2.72 0.02 13.75
C GLY A 174 -3.58 0.08 12.50
N LYS A 175 -3.81 1.30 11.99
CA LYS A 175 -4.52 1.54 10.72
C LYS A 175 -3.63 2.32 9.78
N LEU A 176 -3.65 1.97 8.50
CA LEU A 176 -2.93 2.68 7.43
C LEU A 176 -3.83 2.78 6.19
N ALA A 177 -3.56 3.75 5.32
CA ALA A 177 -4.15 3.80 3.99
C ALA A 177 -3.05 3.73 2.95
N LEU A 178 -3.25 2.90 1.92
CA LEU A 178 -2.35 2.75 0.79
C LEU A 178 -3.07 3.11 -0.51
N GLN A 179 -2.28 3.30 -1.57
CA GLN A 179 -2.77 3.38 -2.94
C GLN A 179 -2.11 2.30 -3.78
N ILE A 180 -2.89 1.61 -4.61
CA ILE A 180 -2.39 0.63 -5.57
C ILE A 180 -2.97 0.95 -6.95
N ALA A 181 -2.13 0.92 -7.97
CA ALA A 181 -2.52 0.93 -9.36
C ALA A 181 -2.39 -0.49 -9.91
N LEU A 182 -3.39 -0.95 -10.67
CA LEU A 182 -3.36 -2.27 -11.29
C LEU A 182 -3.20 -2.19 -12.81
N THR A 183 -3.80 -1.19 -13.48
CA THR A 183 -3.53 -0.74 -14.87
C THR A 183 -4.21 0.61 -15.18
N GLY A 184 -4.58 1.38 -14.16
CA GLY A 184 -5.43 2.56 -14.32
C GLY A 184 -5.47 3.43 -13.07
N ALA A 185 -6.59 4.12 -12.85
CA ALA A 185 -6.73 5.03 -11.70
C ALA A 185 -6.39 4.32 -10.37
N PRO A 186 -5.55 4.93 -9.51
CA PRO A 186 -5.20 4.35 -8.22
C PRO A 186 -6.41 4.09 -7.33
N ILE A 187 -6.37 2.96 -6.63
CA ILE A 187 -7.40 2.54 -5.67
C ILE A 187 -6.87 2.81 -4.27
N ASN A 188 -7.64 3.54 -3.46
CA ASN A 188 -7.35 3.69 -2.03
C ASN A 188 -7.75 2.42 -1.30
N ILE A 189 -6.84 1.89 -0.48
CA ILE A 189 -7.04 0.68 0.31
C ILE A 189 -6.83 1.04 1.78
N ASN A 190 -7.83 0.76 2.61
CA ASN A 190 -7.70 0.91 4.06
C ASN A 190 -7.25 -0.42 4.67
N LEU A 191 -6.20 -0.35 5.47
CA LEU A 191 -5.64 -1.49 6.18
C LEU A 191 -6.01 -1.41 7.66
N ILE A 192 -6.57 -2.50 8.17
CA ILE A 192 -6.74 -2.77 9.60
C ILE A 192 -5.65 -3.73 10.09
N GLY A 193 -5.30 -3.67 11.37
CA GLY A 193 -4.22 -4.50 11.93
C GLY A 193 -2.87 -4.23 11.27
N ALA A 194 -2.69 -3.04 10.70
CA ALA A 194 -1.54 -2.71 9.88
C ALA A 194 -0.24 -2.74 10.72
N LYS A 195 0.80 -3.34 10.15
CA LYS A 195 2.14 -3.44 10.72
C LYS A 195 3.15 -2.89 9.73
N ALA A 196 4.23 -2.33 10.26
CA ALA A 196 5.33 -1.84 9.45
C ALA A 196 6.68 -2.25 10.04
N ARG A 197 7.58 -2.66 9.16
CA ARG A 197 8.97 -2.99 9.51
C ARG A 197 9.90 -2.20 8.62
N LEU A 198 10.63 -1.23 9.18
CA LEU A 198 11.53 -0.35 8.43
C LEU A 198 12.97 -0.53 8.88
N SER A 199 13.91 -0.46 7.94
CA SER A 199 15.36 -0.57 8.19
C SER A 199 16.14 0.33 7.24
N GLY A 200 17.42 0.57 7.56
CA GLY A 200 18.24 1.53 6.82
C GLY A 200 17.67 2.94 6.86
N MET A 201 17.05 3.30 7.99
CA MET A 201 16.43 4.60 8.20
C MET A 201 17.48 5.67 8.51
N SER A 202 17.26 6.87 7.97
CA SER A 202 18.03 8.07 8.22
C SER A 202 17.15 9.30 8.02
N ALA A 203 17.68 10.50 8.23
CA ALA A 203 16.95 11.74 7.95
C ALA A 203 16.69 11.95 6.43
N ASP A 204 17.36 11.19 5.56
CA ASP A 204 17.33 11.39 4.11
C ASP A 204 16.60 10.26 3.36
N ALA A 205 16.54 9.05 3.93
CA ALA A 205 15.91 7.90 3.28
C ALA A 205 15.52 6.77 4.23
N ILE A 206 14.64 5.91 3.74
CA ILE A 206 14.33 4.57 4.22
C ILE A 206 14.68 3.60 3.08
N THR A 207 15.75 2.82 3.22
CA THR A 207 16.21 1.95 2.11
C THR A 207 15.41 0.68 1.97
N THR A 208 14.83 0.18 3.06
CA THR A 208 14.08 -1.07 3.05
C THR A 208 12.97 -1.03 4.09
N GLY A 209 11.73 -1.10 3.61
CA GLY A 209 10.53 -1.19 4.43
C GLY A 209 9.62 -2.31 3.98
N ILE A 210 8.81 -2.80 4.91
CA ILE A 210 7.65 -3.64 4.67
C ILE A 210 6.46 -2.92 5.29
N VAL A 211 5.39 -2.75 4.54
CA VAL A 211 4.09 -2.32 5.05
C VAL A 211 3.09 -3.41 4.75
N ALA A 212 2.46 -3.93 5.80
CA ALA A 212 1.46 -4.98 5.69
C ALA A 212 0.22 -4.66 6.52
N GLY A 213 -0.89 -5.27 6.19
CA GLY A 213 -2.14 -5.15 6.92
C GLY A 213 -3.26 -5.92 6.22
N ALA A 214 -4.45 -5.87 6.82
CA ALA A 214 -5.59 -6.61 6.30
C ALA A 214 -6.64 -5.66 5.70
N ILE A 215 -7.20 -6.02 4.55
CA ILE A 215 -8.27 -5.31 3.87
C ILE A 215 -9.59 -5.94 4.31
N PRO A 216 -10.52 -5.21 4.96
CA PRO A 216 -11.80 -5.78 5.36
C PRO A 216 -12.51 -6.45 4.18
N LYS A 217 -13.09 -7.64 4.38
CA LYS A 217 -13.73 -8.39 3.29
C LYS A 217 -14.81 -7.59 2.56
N THR A 218 -15.50 -6.70 3.27
CA THR A 218 -16.46 -5.78 2.67
C THR A 218 -15.82 -4.81 1.67
N GLU A 219 -14.61 -4.30 1.94
CA GLU A 219 -13.87 -3.44 1.01
C GLU A 219 -13.32 -4.26 -0.17
N VAL A 220 -12.88 -5.49 0.07
CA VAL A 220 -12.49 -6.41 -1.02
C VAL A 220 -13.65 -6.58 -2.02
N ASP A 221 -14.85 -6.88 -1.51
CA ASP A 221 -16.02 -7.17 -2.35
C ASP A 221 -16.58 -5.94 -3.05
N THR A 222 -16.56 -4.78 -2.39
CA THR A 222 -17.22 -3.57 -2.90
C THR A 222 -16.28 -2.62 -3.63
N MET A 223 -14.97 -2.71 -3.43
CA MET A 223 -13.99 -1.81 -4.03
C MET A 223 -12.96 -2.56 -4.86
N LEU A 224 -12.26 -3.54 -4.27
CA LEU A 224 -11.12 -4.18 -4.94
C LEU A 224 -11.56 -5.02 -6.14
N ILE A 225 -12.52 -5.93 -5.96
CA ILE A 225 -12.99 -6.82 -7.02
C ILE A 225 -13.60 -6.03 -8.21
N PRO A 226 -14.49 -5.05 -8.00
CA PRO A 226 -14.98 -4.20 -9.09
C PRO A 226 -13.87 -3.45 -9.82
N ALA A 227 -12.84 -3.00 -9.11
CA ALA A 227 -11.71 -2.32 -9.73
C ALA A 227 -10.86 -3.28 -10.56
N VAL A 228 -10.60 -4.49 -10.09
CA VAL A 228 -9.92 -5.56 -10.87
C VAL A 228 -10.71 -5.87 -12.14
N ALA A 229 -12.04 -6.01 -12.06
CA ALA A 229 -12.89 -6.22 -13.23
C ALA A 229 -12.79 -5.05 -14.23
N THR A 230 -12.80 -3.81 -13.74
CA THR A 230 -12.63 -2.61 -14.57
C THR A 230 -11.29 -2.62 -15.30
N GLN A 231 -10.21 -3.02 -14.63
CA GLN A 231 -8.88 -3.11 -15.23
C GLN A 231 -8.79 -4.19 -16.30
N ILE A 232 -9.33 -5.39 -16.03
CA ILE A 232 -9.37 -6.47 -17.01
C ILE A 232 -10.13 -6.01 -18.27
N ASN A 233 -11.26 -5.31 -18.09
CA ASN A 233 -12.01 -4.75 -19.22
C ASN A 233 -11.23 -3.66 -19.98
N GLY A 234 -10.42 -2.86 -19.28
CA GLY A 234 -9.50 -1.91 -19.91
C GLY A 234 -8.47 -2.60 -20.80
N LEU A 235 -7.88 -3.70 -20.30
CA LEU A 235 -6.95 -4.52 -21.07
C LEU A 235 -7.64 -5.14 -22.30
N VAL A 236 -8.86 -5.66 -22.14
CA VAL A 236 -9.65 -6.20 -23.26
C VAL A 236 -9.92 -5.12 -24.31
N GLN A 237 -10.24 -3.89 -23.91
CA GLN A 237 -10.43 -2.79 -24.85
C GLN A 237 -9.14 -2.38 -25.56
N SER A 238 -7.99 -2.50 -24.90
CA SER A 238 -6.68 -2.14 -25.45
C SER A 238 -6.14 -3.20 -26.42
N ASP A 239 -6.24 -4.47 -26.04
CA ASP A 239 -5.58 -5.59 -26.73
C ASP A 239 -6.45 -6.28 -27.80
N CYS A 240 -7.76 -6.02 -27.79
CA CYS A 240 -8.70 -6.75 -28.64
C CYS A 240 -9.28 -5.86 -29.74
N THR A 241 -9.33 -6.39 -30.97
CA THR A 241 -9.80 -5.63 -32.14
C THR A 241 -11.31 -5.84 -32.34
N PRO A 242 -12.10 -4.77 -32.53
CA PRO A 242 -13.52 -4.91 -32.85
C PRO A 242 -13.77 -5.74 -34.12
N PRO A 243 -14.88 -6.52 -34.18
CA PRO A 243 -15.93 -6.62 -33.18
C PRO A 243 -15.58 -7.59 -32.03
N LEU A 244 -15.88 -7.17 -30.78
CA LEU A 244 -15.73 -8.02 -29.59
C LEU A 244 -16.87 -9.04 -29.58
N THR A 245 -16.63 -10.20 -30.21
CA THR A 245 -17.63 -11.28 -30.32
C THR A 245 -17.12 -12.55 -29.66
N PRO A 246 -17.93 -13.20 -28.80
CA PRO A 246 -17.58 -14.49 -28.20
C PRO A 246 -17.29 -15.56 -29.27
N PRO A 247 -16.43 -16.55 -28.96
CA PRO A 247 -15.72 -16.75 -27.69
C PRO A 247 -14.34 -16.08 -27.63
N ALA A 248 -13.92 -15.42 -28.72
CA ALA A 248 -12.58 -14.85 -28.86
C ALA A 248 -12.46 -13.39 -28.41
N CYS A 249 -13.58 -12.67 -28.46
CA CYS A 249 -13.69 -11.26 -28.15
C CYS A 249 -12.70 -10.39 -28.95
N GLY A 250 -12.26 -10.86 -30.12
CA GLY A 250 -11.30 -10.14 -30.97
C GLY A 250 -9.88 -10.04 -30.41
N CYS A 251 -9.57 -10.75 -29.33
CA CYS A 251 -8.27 -10.73 -28.68
C CYS A 251 -7.27 -11.64 -29.41
N ALA A 252 -6.03 -11.19 -29.57
CA ALA A 252 -4.97 -11.99 -30.19
C ALA A 252 -4.66 -13.27 -29.38
N ASP A 253 -4.32 -14.36 -30.07
CA ASP A 253 -3.93 -15.59 -29.40
C ASP A 253 -2.69 -15.39 -28.54
N GLY A 254 -2.76 -15.83 -27.28
CA GLY A 254 -1.68 -15.69 -26.30
C GLY A 254 -1.59 -14.31 -25.62
N SER A 255 -2.50 -13.36 -25.90
CA SER A 255 -2.53 -12.10 -25.15
C SER A 255 -3.09 -12.28 -23.74
N GLY A 256 -2.72 -11.38 -22.81
CA GLY A 256 -3.26 -11.35 -21.45
C GLY A 256 -4.78 -11.15 -21.45
N ALA A 257 -5.30 -10.27 -22.31
CA ALA A 257 -6.75 -10.09 -22.49
C ALA A 257 -7.47 -11.38 -22.93
N ARG A 258 -6.88 -12.13 -23.88
CA ARG A 258 -7.46 -13.40 -24.35
C ARG A 258 -7.56 -14.40 -23.21
N LEU A 259 -6.53 -14.51 -22.40
CA LEU A 259 -6.46 -15.40 -21.25
C LEU A 259 -7.45 -14.99 -20.15
N ALA A 260 -7.54 -13.71 -19.81
CA ALA A 260 -8.49 -13.24 -18.82
C ALA A 260 -9.95 -13.46 -19.23
N ILE A 261 -10.32 -13.16 -20.47
CA ILE A 261 -11.64 -13.50 -21.02
C ILE A 261 -11.87 -15.02 -20.95
N GLN A 262 -10.90 -15.83 -21.38
CA GLN A 262 -11.04 -17.29 -21.31
C GLN A 262 -11.20 -17.81 -19.88
N LEU A 263 -10.61 -17.15 -18.88
CA LEU A 263 -10.66 -17.58 -17.49
C LEU A 263 -11.93 -17.10 -16.78
N LEU A 264 -12.39 -15.88 -17.07
CA LEU A 264 -13.36 -15.16 -16.24
C LEU A 264 -14.71 -14.93 -16.93
N ASP A 265 -14.73 -14.63 -18.22
CA ASP A 265 -15.97 -14.37 -18.98
C ASP A 265 -16.67 -15.72 -19.31
N LYS A 266 -17.47 -16.22 -18.37
CA LYS A 266 -18.04 -17.59 -18.40
C LYS A 266 -19.55 -17.61 -18.53
N ALA A 267 -20.25 -16.69 -17.87
CA ALA A 267 -21.71 -16.69 -17.83
C ALA A 267 -22.25 -15.33 -17.34
N PRO A 268 -22.88 -14.51 -18.22
CA PRO A 268 -22.99 -14.69 -19.67
C PRO A 268 -21.64 -14.52 -20.36
N VAL A 269 -21.37 -15.26 -21.46
CA VAL A 269 -20.17 -14.99 -22.28
C VAL A 269 -20.44 -13.77 -23.15
N ASP A 270 -19.99 -12.60 -22.74
CA ASP A 270 -20.36 -11.32 -23.37
C ASP A 270 -19.19 -10.36 -23.66
N CYS A 271 -17.95 -10.84 -23.52
CA CYS A 271 -16.72 -10.06 -23.72
C CYS A 271 -16.52 -8.93 -22.69
N MET A 272 -17.21 -9.01 -21.55
CA MET A 272 -16.94 -8.20 -20.38
C MET A 272 -16.71 -9.10 -19.17
N VAL A 273 -15.75 -8.73 -18.33
CA VAL A 273 -15.53 -9.37 -17.03
C VAL A 273 -16.21 -8.54 -15.95
N THR A 274 -17.06 -9.19 -15.16
CA THR A 274 -17.75 -8.60 -14.02
C THR A 274 -17.13 -9.04 -12.69
N GLY A 275 -17.41 -8.29 -11.62
CA GLY A 275 -16.99 -8.71 -10.28
C GLY A 275 -17.62 -10.05 -9.84
N GLN A 276 -18.83 -10.35 -10.32
CA GLN A 276 -19.49 -11.62 -10.05
C GLN A 276 -18.75 -12.78 -10.69
N GLU A 277 -18.31 -12.63 -11.94
CA GLU A 277 -17.53 -13.65 -12.63
C GLU A 277 -16.17 -13.94 -11.98
N ILE A 278 -15.52 -12.90 -11.44
CA ILE A 278 -14.29 -13.07 -10.64
C ILE A 278 -14.59 -13.91 -9.39
N LEU A 279 -15.71 -13.66 -8.71
CA LEU A 279 -16.12 -14.39 -7.50
C LEU A 279 -16.63 -15.81 -7.77
N GLU A 280 -17.19 -16.07 -8.95
CA GLU A 280 -17.66 -17.40 -9.36
C GLU A 280 -16.53 -18.28 -9.91
N ASN A 281 -15.38 -17.70 -10.24
CA ASN A 281 -14.19 -18.44 -10.61
C ASN A 281 -13.58 -19.10 -9.36
N GLU A 282 -13.65 -20.43 -9.25
CA GLU A 282 -13.17 -21.17 -8.08
C GLU A 282 -11.70 -20.87 -7.73
N ALA A 283 -10.84 -20.68 -8.73
CA ALA A 283 -9.44 -20.35 -8.49
C ALA A 283 -9.29 -18.96 -7.86
N LEU A 284 -9.95 -17.93 -8.42
CA LEU A 284 -9.86 -16.56 -7.89
C LEU A 284 -10.65 -16.32 -6.60
N SER A 285 -11.77 -17.02 -6.41
CA SER A 285 -12.59 -16.87 -5.21
C SER A 285 -11.85 -17.27 -3.94
N ALA A 286 -11.03 -18.35 -4.01
CA ALA A 286 -10.16 -18.76 -2.91
C ALA A 286 -9.05 -17.74 -2.64
N PHE A 287 -8.60 -17.03 -3.67
CA PHE A 287 -7.59 -16.00 -3.60
C PHE A 287 -8.09 -14.70 -2.95
N PHE A 288 -9.36 -14.33 -3.15
CA PHE A 288 -10.00 -13.17 -2.50
C PHE A 288 -10.75 -13.52 -1.21
N ALA A 289 -10.67 -14.76 -0.75
CA ALA A 289 -11.22 -15.16 0.54
C ALA A 289 -10.46 -14.45 1.67
N ALA A 290 -11.14 -14.18 2.78
CA ALA A 290 -10.47 -13.70 3.98
C ALA A 290 -9.54 -14.81 4.51
N ASP A 291 -8.28 -14.46 4.75
CA ASP A 291 -7.25 -15.34 5.30
C ASP A 291 -6.93 -15.02 6.75
N VAL A 292 -7.18 -13.78 7.20
CA VAL A 292 -6.95 -13.33 8.58
C VAL A 292 -8.22 -12.77 9.22
N THR A 293 -8.25 -12.75 10.56
CA THR A 293 -9.32 -12.08 11.32
C THR A 293 -8.74 -11.05 12.27
N ILE A 294 -8.98 -9.76 11.99
CA ILE A 294 -8.49 -8.64 12.79
C ILE A 294 -9.66 -8.03 13.57
N GLU A 295 -9.58 -8.03 14.90
CA GLU A 295 -10.62 -7.47 15.78
C GLU A 295 -12.03 -8.04 15.47
N GLY A 296 -12.10 -9.33 15.11
CA GLY A 296 -13.36 -10.01 14.73
C GLY A 296 -13.85 -9.69 13.32
N THR A 297 -13.08 -8.94 12.52
CA THR A 297 -13.39 -8.63 11.12
C THR A 297 -12.61 -9.55 10.18
N PRO A 298 -13.28 -10.42 9.39
CA PRO A 298 -12.62 -11.18 8.34
C PRO A 298 -12.02 -10.24 7.30
N ALA A 299 -10.76 -10.46 6.94
CA ALA A 299 -10.01 -9.59 6.06
C ALA A 299 -9.02 -10.37 5.19
N LEU A 300 -8.62 -9.74 4.08
CA LEU A 300 -7.61 -10.25 3.15
C LEU A 300 -6.27 -9.57 3.43
N SER A 301 -5.22 -10.33 3.72
CA SER A 301 -3.90 -9.80 4.01
C SER A 301 -3.18 -9.30 2.77
N LEU A 302 -2.40 -8.23 2.96
CA LEU A 302 -1.56 -7.60 1.95
C LEU A 302 -0.25 -7.18 2.61
N GLY A 303 0.87 -7.46 1.94
CA GLY A 303 2.19 -7.01 2.31
C GLY A 303 2.99 -6.54 1.09
N LEU A 304 3.59 -5.35 1.20
CA LEU A 304 4.37 -4.70 0.14
C LEU A 304 5.77 -4.33 0.66
N GLY A 305 6.78 -4.52 -0.18
CA GLY A 305 8.10 -3.92 0.04
C GLY A 305 8.07 -2.45 -0.35
N VAL A 306 8.73 -1.58 0.40
CA VAL A 306 8.80 -0.14 0.10
C VAL A 306 10.19 0.42 0.32
N SER A 307 10.55 1.45 -0.44
CA SER A 307 11.63 2.39 -0.14
C SER A 307 11.06 3.80 -0.12
N ALA A 308 11.75 4.72 0.56
CA ALA A 308 11.34 6.11 0.57
C ALA A 308 12.55 7.04 0.64
N VAL A 309 12.40 8.23 0.08
CA VAL A 309 13.36 9.34 0.17
C VAL A 309 12.72 10.52 0.87
N LYS A 310 13.54 11.42 1.38
CA LYS A 310 13.10 12.65 2.03
C LYS A 310 12.12 13.46 1.16
N ALA A 311 11.13 14.07 1.80
CA ALA A 311 10.17 14.95 1.17
C ALA A 311 9.74 16.08 2.11
N THR A 312 8.99 17.04 1.57
CA THR A 312 8.29 18.07 2.35
C THR A 312 6.80 18.03 2.05
N PHE A 313 5.98 18.04 3.09
CA PHE A 313 4.52 18.17 3.04
C PHE A 313 3.95 18.63 4.38
#